data_AF-A0A1J6IXB8-F1
#
_entry.id   AF-A0A1J6IXB8-F1
#
_cell.length_a   1.000
_cell.length_b   1.000
_cell.length_c   1.000
_cell.angle_alpha   90.00
_cell.angle_beta   90.00
_cell.angle_gamma   90.00
#
_symmetry.space_group_name_H-M   'P 1'
#
loop_
_entity.id
_entity.type
_entity.pdbx_description
1 polymer ?
#
loop_
_entity_poly.entity_id
_entity_poly.type
_entity_poly.pdbx_seq_one_letter_code
_entity_poly.pdbx_strand_id
1 'polypeptide(L)'
;MGVKASKLSKLIGIGKRLKLGGGGAAVMTPKGYVPVAVGENVNESKRFMVHTTALYDADFLELLSRSAEEYGFCNQGILRIPYETKAFEERMLKADTCTGGSKRIAPKIKGSE
;
A
#
# COMPACT_ATOMS: atom_id res chain seq x y z
N MET A 1 -4.36 -52.56 -19.27
CA MET A 1 -4.29 -52.11 -17.86
C MET A 1 -3.20 -51.04 -17.81
N GLY A 2 -3.54 -49.77 -17.56
CA GLY A 2 -3.28 -49.10 -16.28
C GLY A 2 -1.78 -48.95 -16.04
N VAL A 3 -1.17 -47.77 -16.10
CA VAL A 3 -1.31 -46.70 -15.09
C VAL A 3 -0.92 -45.32 -15.64
N LYS A 4 -1.63 -44.27 -15.21
CA LYS A 4 -1.26 -42.86 -15.38
C LYS A 4 -0.45 -42.41 -14.15
N ALA A 5 0.64 -41.68 -14.35
CA ALA A 5 1.35 -40.91 -13.32
C ALA A 5 2.25 -39.89 -14.04
N SER A 6 2.62 -38.71 -13.54
CA SER A 6 2.15 -37.84 -12.46
C SER A 6 2.94 -36.54 -12.64
N LYS A 7 2.24 -35.40 -12.56
CA LYS A 7 2.66 -34.03 -12.25
C LYS A 7 4.11 -33.59 -12.61
N LEU A 8 4.18 -32.69 -13.59
CA LEU A 8 5.26 -31.72 -13.78
C LEU A 8 5.67 -31.06 -12.45
N SER A 9 6.89 -31.35 -12.03
CA SER A 9 7.61 -30.70 -10.94
C SER A 9 7.92 -29.25 -11.33
N LYS A 10 7.36 -28.29 -10.59
CA LYS A 10 7.77 -26.88 -10.64
C LYS A 10 9.13 -26.74 -9.98
N LEU A 11 10.14 -26.44 -10.79
CA LEU A 11 11.49 -26.08 -10.33
C LEU A 11 11.44 -24.67 -9.74
N ILE A 12 11.25 -24.57 -8.42
CA ILE A 12 11.54 -23.35 -7.67
C ILE A 12 13.05 -23.33 -7.44
N GLY A 13 13.75 -22.57 -8.27
CA GLY A 13 15.19 -22.38 -8.22
C GLY A 13 15.62 -21.70 -6.93
N ILE A 14 16.44 -22.42 -6.16
CA ILE A 14 17.24 -21.95 -5.04
C ILE A 14 18.33 -21.02 -5.58
N GLY A 15 18.39 -19.76 -5.15
CA GLY A 15 19.36 -18.84 -5.76
C GLY A 15 19.61 -17.46 -5.14
N LYS A 16 19.28 -17.18 -3.87
CA LYS A 16 20.06 -16.25 -3.01
C LYS A 16 19.63 -16.39 -1.55
N ARG A 17 20.48 -17.07 -0.79
CA ARG A 17 20.48 -17.11 0.68
C ARG A 17 20.53 -15.67 1.22
N LEU A 18 19.38 -15.11 1.60
CA LEU A 18 19.36 -13.97 2.51
C LEU A 18 19.54 -14.53 3.92
N LYS A 19 20.78 -14.39 4.40
CA LYS A 19 21.25 -14.76 5.73
C LYS A 19 20.39 -14.02 6.76
N LEU A 20 19.60 -14.78 7.52
CA LEU A 20 18.95 -14.36 8.75
C LEU A 20 20.05 -13.85 9.71
N GLY A 21 20.01 -12.56 10.02
CA GLY A 21 20.87 -11.90 11.02
C GLY A 21 20.02 -10.87 11.76
N GLY A 22 20.08 -10.89 13.09
CA GLY A 22 19.11 -10.28 14.00
C GLY A 22 18.85 -8.77 13.85
N GLY A 23 17.65 -8.38 14.27
CA GLY A 23 17.26 -6.99 14.54
C GLY A 23 16.44 -6.34 13.43
N GLY A 24 15.12 -6.31 13.59
CA GLY A 24 14.19 -5.44 12.86
C GLY A 24 14.31 -5.51 11.34
N ALA A 25 13.60 -6.44 10.70
CA ALA A 25 13.38 -6.40 9.26
C ALA A 25 12.59 -5.12 8.93
N ALA A 26 13.32 -4.01 8.74
CA ALA A 26 12.83 -2.85 8.04
C ALA A 26 12.41 -3.38 6.66
N VAL A 27 11.12 -3.62 6.50
CA VAL A 27 10.50 -3.91 5.21
C VAL A 27 10.97 -2.78 4.31
N MET A 28 11.94 -3.08 3.46
CA MET A 28 12.56 -2.10 2.59
C MET A 28 11.44 -1.58 1.70
N THR A 29 10.93 -0.40 2.03
CA THR A 29 9.83 0.20 1.30
C THR A 29 10.39 0.55 -0.08
N PRO A 30 9.82 -0.01 -1.17
CA PRO A 30 10.30 0.31 -2.50
C PRO A 30 10.21 1.81 -2.75
N LYS A 31 11.16 2.36 -3.52
CA LYS A 31 11.12 3.79 -3.88
C LYS A 31 9.79 4.12 -4.54
N GLY A 32 9.17 5.21 -4.13
CA GLY A 32 7.87 5.65 -4.66
C GLY A 32 6.66 4.97 -4.03
N TYR A 33 6.83 4.13 -3.00
CA TYR A 33 5.73 3.56 -2.22
C TYR A 33 5.75 4.09 -0.79
N VAL A 34 4.56 4.15 -0.18
CA VAL A 34 4.35 4.57 1.20
C VAL A 34 3.61 3.46 1.94
N PRO A 35 4.07 3.05 3.13
CA PRO A 35 3.32 2.13 3.98
C PRO A 35 2.12 2.84 4.59
N VAL A 36 0.93 2.29 4.35
CA VAL A 36 -0.35 2.81 4.85
C VAL A 36 -1.04 1.74 5.70
N ALA A 37 -1.42 2.08 6.92
CA ALA A 37 -2.27 1.26 7.77
C ALA A 37 -3.72 1.74 7.65
N VAL A 38 -4.61 0.87 7.18
CA VAL A 38 -6.02 1.18 6.96
C VAL A 38 -6.89 0.35 7.88
N GLY A 39 -7.78 1.01 8.60
CA GLY A 39 -8.77 0.40 9.48
C GLY A 39 -9.37 1.43 10.43
N GLU A 40 -10.62 1.24 10.82
CA GLU A 40 -11.30 2.10 11.80
C GLU A 40 -10.72 1.94 13.21
N ASN A 41 -10.16 0.77 13.52
CA ASN A 41 -9.53 0.47 14.80
C ASN A 41 -8.04 0.15 14.61
N VAL A 42 -7.20 0.66 15.50
CA VAL A 42 -5.73 0.46 15.43
C VAL A 42 -5.36 -1.04 15.44
N ASN A 43 -6.09 -1.86 16.21
CA ASN A 43 -5.84 -3.29 16.37
C ASN A 43 -6.25 -4.13 15.15
N GLU A 44 -7.16 -3.61 14.33
CA GLU A 44 -7.73 -4.32 13.16
C GLU A 44 -7.30 -3.67 11.85
N SER A 45 -6.23 -2.88 11.89
CA SER A 45 -5.69 -2.19 10.72
C SER A 45 -4.82 -3.12 9.87
N LYS A 46 -5.03 -3.08 8.56
CA LYS A 46 -4.22 -3.82 7.57
C LYS A 46 -3.22 -2.88 6.91
N ARG A 47 -2.01 -3.39 6.66
CA ARG A 47 -0.92 -2.61 6.05
C ARG A 47 -0.88 -2.83 4.54
N PHE A 48 -0.81 -1.73 3.81
CA PHE A 48 -0.74 -1.67 2.36
C PHE A 48 0.49 -0.87 1.93
N MET A 49 1.08 -1.24 0.79
CA MET A 49 2.07 -0.41 0.12
C MET A 49 1.37 0.34 -1.00
N VAL A 50 1.21 1.65 -0.83
CA VAL A 50 0.50 2.50 -1.79
C VAL A 50 1.52 3.29 -2.60
N HIS A 51 1.41 3.26 -3.93
CA HIS A 51 2.27 4.08 -4.77
C HIS A 51 1.96 5.56 -4.57
N THR A 52 2.99 6.40 -4.51
CA THR A 52 2.87 7.84 -4.27
C THR A 52 1.94 8.55 -5.27
N THR A 53 1.78 8.03 -6.49
CA THR A 53 0.83 8.61 -7.47
C THR A 53 -0.63 8.49 -7.05
N ALA A 54 -1.00 7.40 -6.36
CA ALA A 54 -2.38 7.18 -5.91
C ALA A 54 -2.78 8.12 -4.76
N LEU A 55 -1.78 8.70 -4.05
CA LEU A 55 -2.01 9.68 -3.00
C LEU A 55 -2.49 11.04 -3.55
N TYR A 56 -2.31 11.29 -4.85
CA TYR A 56 -2.74 12.53 -5.51
C TYR A 56 -4.17 12.47 -6.08
N ASP A 57 -4.83 11.31 -6.00
CA ASP A 57 -6.21 11.18 -6.45
C ASP A 57 -7.15 11.90 -5.47
N ALA A 58 -8.20 12.55 -6.00
CA ALA A 58 -9.13 13.36 -5.21
C ALA A 58 -9.73 12.58 -4.02
N ASP A 59 -10.20 11.35 -4.25
CA ASP A 59 -10.75 10.55 -3.16
C ASP A 59 -9.68 10.14 -2.13
N PHE A 60 -8.41 10.00 -2.53
CA PHE A 60 -7.34 9.72 -1.57
C PHE A 60 -7.03 10.95 -0.72
N LEU A 61 -7.09 12.15 -1.31
CA LEU A 61 -6.92 13.41 -0.58
C LEU A 61 -8.02 13.61 0.48
N GLU A 62 -9.26 13.23 0.20
CA GLU A 62 -10.35 13.25 1.20
C GLU A 62 -10.06 12.31 2.37
N LEU A 63 -9.56 11.10 2.09
CA LEU A 63 -9.13 10.15 3.13
C LEU A 63 -7.98 10.70 3.97
N LEU A 64 -7.00 11.35 3.32
CA LEU A 64 -5.87 11.99 4.00
C LEU A 64 -6.31 13.15 4.89
N SER A 65 -7.31 13.95 4.47
CA SER A 65 -7.86 15.03 5.29
C SER A 65 -8.49 14.48 6.57
N ARG A 66 -9.36 13.47 6.45
CA ARG A 66 -9.97 12.81 7.61
C ARG A 66 -8.93 12.21 8.54
N SER A 67 -7.90 11.59 7.96
CA SER A 67 -6.78 11.02 8.73
C SER A 67 -6.01 12.08 9.51
N ALA A 68 -5.80 13.26 8.90
CA ALA A 68 -5.13 14.38 9.56
C ALA A 68 -5.98 15.00 10.67
N GLU A 69 -7.29 15.03 10.53
CA GLU A 69 -8.21 15.50 11.58
C GLU A 69 -8.23 14.53 12.78
N GLU A 70 -8.20 13.23 12.54
CA GLU A 70 -8.28 12.21 13.60
C GLU A 70 -6.93 11.93 14.28
N TYR A 71 -5.86 11.81 13.51
CA TYR A 71 -4.54 11.40 14.00
C TYR A 71 -3.51 12.54 14.01
N GLY A 72 -3.81 13.68 13.38
CA GLY A 72 -2.83 14.72 13.14
C GLY A 72 -1.76 14.32 12.12
N PHE A 73 -0.71 15.14 12.03
CA PHE A 73 0.42 14.93 11.12
C PHE A 73 1.62 14.24 11.79
N CYS A 74 1.56 13.98 13.09
CA CYS A 74 2.66 13.42 13.89
C CYS A 74 2.75 11.89 13.79
N ASN A 75 2.60 11.33 12.59
CA ASN A 75 2.67 9.88 12.35
C ASN A 75 4.10 9.46 12.01
N GLN A 76 4.72 8.63 12.86
CA GLN A 76 6.07 8.12 12.60
C GLN A 76 6.03 6.87 11.72
N GLY A 77 6.60 6.98 10.52
CA GLY A 77 6.95 5.87 9.64
C GLY A 77 5.79 5.17 8.92
N ILE A 78 4.55 5.27 9.37
CA ILE A 78 3.37 4.67 8.74
C ILE A 78 2.22 5.68 8.72
N LEU A 79 1.64 5.89 7.54
CA LEU A 79 0.43 6.71 7.39
C LEU A 79 -0.79 5.90 7.85
N ARG A 80 -1.60 6.42 8.77
CA ARG A 80 -2.84 5.77 9.22
C ARG A 80 -4.03 6.42 8.53
N ILE A 81 -4.96 5.59 8.03
CA ILE A 81 -6.20 6.05 7.39
C ILE A 81 -7.40 5.38 8.09
N PRO A 82 -8.33 6.16 8.66
CA PRO A 82 -9.57 5.65 9.22
C PRO A 82 -10.54 5.37 8.08
N TYR A 83 -10.45 4.16 7.53
CA TYR A 83 -11.29 3.71 6.42
C TYR A 83 -11.50 2.20 6.51
N GLU A 84 -12.62 1.73 5.97
CA GLU A 84 -12.93 0.31 5.98
C GLU A 84 -11.94 -0.46 5.10
N THR A 85 -11.28 -1.46 5.69
CA THR A 85 -10.22 -2.24 5.04
C THR A 85 -10.68 -2.90 3.74
N LYS A 86 -11.90 -3.45 3.70
CA LYS A 86 -12.45 -4.11 2.50
C LYS A 86 -12.71 -3.13 1.37
N ALA A 87 -13.33 -1.99 1.68
CA ALA A 87 -13.56 -0.93 0.70
C ALA A 87 -12.24 -0.38 0.14
N PHE A 88 -11.21 -0.27 0.99
CA PHE A 88 -9.88 0.13 0.55
C PHE A 88 -9.26 -0.85 -0.43
N GLU A 89 -9.37 -2.15 -0.15
CA GLU A 89 -8.87 -3.22 -1.03
C GLU A 89 -9.52 -3.17 -2.41
N GLU A 90 -10.85 -3.07 -2.46
CA GLU A 90 -11.57 -2.94 -3.73
C GLU A 90 -11.17 -1.68 -4.51
N ARG A 91 -10.95 -0.56 -3.82
CA ARG A 91 -10.48 0.68 -4.44
C ARG A 91 -9.09 0.52 -5.03
N MET A 92 -8.17 -0.10 -4.29
CA MET A 92 -6.80 -0.35 -4.75
C MET A 92 -6.79 -1.28 -5.98
N LEU A 93 -7.64 -2.31 -6.01
CA LEU A 93 -7.75 -3.24 -7.14
C LEU A 93 -8.33 -2.59 -8.40
N LYS A 94 -9.25 -1.63 -8.25
CA LYS A 94 -9.84 -0.89 -9.40
C LYS A 94 -8.85 0.06 -10.05
N ALA A 95 -7.89 0.60 -9.30
CA ALA A 95 -6.88 1.52 -9.83
C ALA A 95 -5.96 0.87 -10.89
N ASP A 96 -5.81 -0.46 -10.85
CA ASP A 96 -5.00 -1.21 -11.82
C ASP A 96 -5.75 -1.53 -13.13
N THR A 97 -7.09 -1.37 -13.16
CA THR A 97 -7.91 -1.68 -14.34
C THR A 97 -8.55 -0.41 -14.90
N CYS A 98 -8.13 -0.04 -16.11
CA CYS A 98 -8.80 0.90 -17.01
C CYS A 98 -8.45 2.40 -16.86
N THR A 99 -7.54 2.84 -17.73
CA THR A 99 -7.78 3.88 -18.75
C THR A 99 -8.56 5.15 -18.36
N GLY A 100 -7.85 6.28 -18.35
CA GLY A 100 -8.41 7.57 -18.77
C GLY A 100 -8.56 8.64 -17.68
N GLY A 101 -7.60 9.58 -17.64
CA GLY A 101 -7.87 10.96 -17.21
C GLY A 101 -7.71 11.29 -15.73
N SER A 102 -6.60 10.94 -15.08
CA SER A 102 -6.21 11.62 -13.82
C SER A 102 -5.96 13.11 -14.12
N LYS A 103 -6.95 13.97 -13.81
CA LYS A 103 -6.71 15.41 -13.65
C LYS A 103 -5.74 15.56 -12.49
N ARG A 104 -4.45 15.58 -12.79
CA ARG A 104 -3.37 15.89 -11.85
C ARG A 104 -3.68 17.25 -11.22
N ILE A 105 -4.19 17.25 -10.00
CA ILE A 105 -4.29 18.47 -9.21
C ILE A 105 -2.88 18.72 -8.68
N ALA A 106 -2.17 19.67 -9.30
CA ALA A 106 -0.87 20.09 -8.81
C ALA A 106 -1.06 20.76 -7.43
N PRO A 107 -0.36 20.31 -6.37
CA PRO A 107 -0.45 20.98 -5.09
C PRO A 107 0.16 22.38 -5.22
N LYS A 108 -0.69 23.41 -5.16
CA LYS A 108 -0.25 24.81 -4.99
C LYS A 108 0.21 24.98 -3.55
N ILE A 109 1.45 24.59 -3.27
CA ILE A 109 2.16 25.01 -2.06
C ILE A 109 2.40 26.51 -2.17
N LYS A 110 1.48 27.30 -1.61
CA LYS A 110 1.62 28.74 -1.48
C LYS A 110 2.56 28.99 -0.30
N GLY A 111 3.83 29.24 -0.58
CA GLY A 111 4.77 29.77 0.41
C GLY A 111 4.23 31.10 0.92
N SER A 112 3.93 31.16 2.21
CA SER A 112 3.70 32.42 2.93
C SER A 112 5.07 32.93 3.36
N GLU A 113 5.42 34.07 2.78
CA GLU A 113 6.52 34.98 3.12
C GLU A 113 6.40 35.51 4.56
#